data_AF-A0A640KF80-F1
#
_entry.id   AF-A0A640KF80-F1
#
_cell.length_a   1.000
_cell.length_b   1.000
_cell.length_c   1.000
_cell.angle_alpha   90.00
_cell.angle_beta   90.00
_cell.angle_gamma   90.00
#
_symmetry.space_group_name_H-M   'P 1'
#
loop_
_entity.id
_entity.type
_entity.pdbx_description
1 polymer ?
#
loop_
_entity_poly.entity_id
_entity_poly.type
_entity_poly.pdbx_seq_one_letter_code
_entity_poly.pdbx_strand_id
1 'polypeptide(L)'
;MFRGRIELIIGPMFAGKTTELMRRVKREIHARRSCFVIKYSKDTRYDEHNVASHDQLMLRAQAAVSQLTEVQDMWKRFDVLAIDEGQFFSDLVDFCNTAADAGKVVMVSALDGDYRRKPFGQICELVPYCEAVDKLAAVCMMCHEQPACFTRRTVNVAQQELIGGADMYIATCRECYSKPQLPSIEEMRTQQMAIKEVEKRYLCITEKKVAASPQTPEKPAGGWCTVNGVATPSKMPAEGAASSEGSAGMKSSRDPCETQVFTTEAPKYPRVESSCKVPAASSE
;
A
#
# COMPACT_ATOMS: atom_id res chain seq x y z
N MET A 1 -24.91 -9.07 -4.77
CA MET A 1 -24.22 -10.37 -4.56
C MET A 1 -22.75 -10.07 -4.38
N PHE A 2 -22.24 -10.11 -3.14
CA PHE A 2 -20.79 -10.01 -2.94
C PHE A 2 -20.17 -11.32 -3.43
N ARG A 3 -19.26 -11.22 -4.40
CA ARG A 3 -18.43 -12.35 -4.81
C ARG A 3 -17.25 -12.39 -3.86
N GLY A 4 -17.13 -13.49 -3.10
CA GLY A 4 -15.94 -13.72 -2.31
C GLY A 4 -14.73 -13.86 -3.22
N ARG A 5 -13.55 -13.52 -2.69
CA ARG A 5 -12.28 -13.54 -3.41
C ARG A 5 -11.10 -13.48 -2.45
N ILE A 6 -9.94 -13.89 -2.92
CA ILE A 6 -8.66 -13.86 -2.23
C ILE A 6 -7.70 -12.94 -3.03
N GLU A 7 -7.25 -11.87 -2.37
CA GLU A 7 -6.22 -10.96 -2.87
C GLU A 7 -4.92 -11.19 -2.08
N LEU A 8 -3.82 -11.49 -2.77
CA LEU A 8 -2.53 -11.77 -2.15
C LEU A 8 -1.51 -10.67 -2.49
N ILE A 9 -0.95 -10.05 -1.46
CA ILE A 9 0.12 -9.05 -1.54
C ILE A 9 1.40 -9.69 -1.01
N ILE A 10 2.36 -9.90 -1.91
CA ILE A 10 3.65 -10.54 -1.61
C ILE A 10 4.82 -9.63 -1.93
N GLY A 11 6.02 -10.04 -1.52
CA GLY A 11 7.26 -9.29 -1.73
C GLY A 11 8.21 -9.43 -0.55
N PRO A 12 9.43 -8.88 -0.65
CA PRO A 12 10.40 -8.96 0.43
C PRO A 12 10.00 -8.10 1.64
N MET A 13 10.81 -8.14 2.68
CA MET A 13 10.74 -7.15 3.76
C MET A 13 10.95 -5.73 3.19
N PHE A 14 10.41 -4.72 3.87
CA PHE A 14 10.51 -3.30 3.50
C PHE A 14 9.79 -2.89 2.19
N ALA A 15 9.05 -3.79 1.54
CA ALA A 15 8.27 -3.49 0.33
C ALA A 15 6.92 -2.79 0.60
N GLY A 16 6.59 -2.46 1.86
CA GLY A 16 5.34 -1.77 2.21
C GLY A 16 4.07 -2.64 2.16
N LYS A 17 4.19 -3.97 2.30
CA LYS A 17 3.06 -4.92 2.20
C LYS A 17 1.92 -4.63 3.17
N THR A 18 2.22 -4.49 4.47
CA THR A 18 1.24 -4.09 5.48
C THR A 18 0.61 -2.73 5.15
N THR A 19 1.38 -1.76 4.67
CA THR A 19 0.86 -0.46 4.26
C THR A 19 -0.14 -0.57 3.12
N GLU A 20 0.15 -1.39 2.10
CA GLU A 20 -0.77 -1.66 0.99
C GLU A 20 -2.02 -2.41 1.46
N LEU A 21 -1.88 -3.42 2.33
CA LEU A 21 -3.01 -4.12 2.94
C LEU A 21 -3.93 -3.12 3.67
N MET A 22 -3.36 -2.27 4.53
CA MET A 22 -4.13 -1.30 5.29
C MET A 22 -4.75 -0.22 4.39
N ARG A 23 -4.11 0.15 3.28
CA ARG A 23 -4.70 1.05 2.28
C ARG A 23 -5.94 0.43 1.64
N ARG A 24 -5.91 -0.88 1.31
CA ARG A 24 -7.08 -1.61 0.80
C ARG A 24 -8.19 -1.73 1.85
N VAL A 25 -7.84 -2.02 3.10
CA VAL A 25 -8.81 -2.04 4.23
C VAL A 25 -9.49 -0.68 4.39
N LYS A 26 -8.72 0.43 4.41
CA LYS A 26 -9.28 1.79 4.49
C LYS A 26 -10.27 2.07 3.36
N ARG A 27 -9.99 1.62 2.13
CA ARG A 27 -10.90 1.75 0.98
C ARG A 27 -12.23 1.02 1.22
N GLU A 28 -12.21 -0.18 1.79
CA GLU A 28 -13.44 -0.94 2.09
C GLU A 28 -14.23 -0.29 3.24
N ILE A 29 -13.56 0.30 4.23
CA ILE A 29 -14.21 1.08 5.30
C ILE A 29 -14.94 2.30 4.73
N HIS A 30 -14.31 3.03 3.79
CA HIS A 30 -14.98 4.15 3.09
C HIS A 30 -16.21 3.69 2.29
N ALA A 31 -16.21 2.44 1.82
CA ALA A 31 -17.37 1.79 1.20
C ALA A 31 -18.38 1.23 2.23
N ARG A 32 -18.23 1.56 3.53
CA ARG A 32 -19.08 1.14 4.64
C ARG A 32 -19.11 -0.37 4.89
N ARG A 33 -18.01 -1.06 4.58
CA ARG A 33 -17.87 -2.50 4.81
C ARG A 33 -17.13 -2.78 6.09
N SER A 34 -17.61 -3.78 6.82
CA SER A 34 -17.00 -4.23 8.05
C SER A 34 -15.71 -5.01 7.77
N CYS A 35 -14.62 -4.62 8.44
CA CYS A 35 -13.29 -5.19 8.21
C CYS A 35 -12.75 -5.81 9.50
N PHE A 36 -12.13 -6.98 9.39
CA PHE A 36 -11.45 -7.68 10.47
C PHE A 36 -9.98 -7.88 10.11
N VAL A 37 -9.07 -7.37 10.93
CA VAL A 37 -7.63 -7.47 10.71
C VAL A 37 -7.06 -8.54 11.65
N ILE A 38 -6.36 -9.51 11.08
CA ILE A 38 -5.74 -10.62 11.82
C ILE A 38 -4.22 -10.47 11.68
N LYS A 39 -3.53 -10.46 12.81
CA LYS A 39 -2.07 -10.35 12.90
C LYS A 39 -1.47 -11.58 13.58
N TYR A 40 -0.21 -11.85 13.30
CA TYR A 40 0.55 -12.89 13.98
C TYR A 40 0.96 -12.45 15.39
N SER A 41 0.56 -13.21 16.41
CA SER A 41 0.73 -12.81 17.83
C SER A 41 2.18 -12.73 18.30
N LYS A 42 3.09 -13.50 17.69
CA LYS A 42 4.52 -13.46 18.07
C LYS A 42 5.28 -12.31 17.40
N ASP A 43 4.65 -11.57 16.50
CA ASP A 43 5.26 -10.41 15.87
C ASP A 43 4.89 -9.12 16.63
N THR A 44 5.66 -8.82 17.67
CA THR A 44 5.44 -7.67 18.55
C THR A 44 6.14 -6.39 18.10
N ARG A 45 6.80 -6.39 16.93
CA ARG A 45 7.64 -5.26 16.45
C ARG A 45 6.87 -3.95 16.28
N TYR A 46 5.56 -4.05 16.03
CA TYR A 46 4.71 -2.90 15.76
C TYR A 46 3.99 -2.35 17.01
N ASP A 47 3.94 -3.10 18.11
CA ASP A 47 3.20 -2.69 19.31
C ASP A 47 4.02 -1.74 20.20
N GLU A 48 5.36 -1.80 20.13
CA GLU A 48 6.25 -0.96 20.96
C GLU A 48 6.40 0.50 20.47
N HIS A 49 5.98 0.81 19.24
CA HIS A 49 6.22 2.12 18.61
C HIS A 49 4.96 2.83 18.09
N ASN A 50 3.78 2.25 18.29
CA ASN A 50 2.53 2.86 17.85
C ASN A 50 2.07 3.92 18.86
N VAL A 51 2.74 5.08 18.85
CA VAL A 51 2.20 6.32 19.44
C VAL A 51 0.88 6.59 18.74
N ALA A 52 -0.19 6.56 19.53
CA ALA A 52 -1.58 6.73 19.13
C ALA A 52 -1.75 7.91 18.16
N SER A 53 -1.79 7.62 16.86
CA SER A 53 -2.25 8.54 15.84
C SER A 53 -3.73 8.27 15.59
N HIS A 54 -4.47 9.33 15.31
CA HIS A 54 -5.92 9.46 15.16
C HIS A 54 -6.62 8.38 14.26
N ASP A 55 -5.84 7.55 13.56
CA ASP A 55 -6.25 6.38 12.77
C ASP A 55 -6.64 5.13 13.59
N GLN A 56 -6.28 5.03 14.88
CA GLN A 56 -6.56 3.85 15.72
C GLN A 56 -8.06 3.56 15.93
N LEU A 57 -8.93 4.57 15.73
CA LEU A 57 -10.38 4.42 15.84
C LEU A 57 -11.02 3.58 14.72
N MET A 58 -10.36 3.48 13.55
CA MET A 58 -10.92 2.78 12.37
C MET A 58 -10.61 1.27 12.32
N LEU A 59 -9.79 0.74 13.24
CA LEU A 59 -9.36 -0.66 13.25
C LEU A 59 -9.70 -1.40 14.55
N ARG A 60 -10.90 -1.16 15.09
CA ARG A 60 -11.37 -1.75 16.37
C ARG A 60 -11.55 -3.28 16.34
N ALA A 61 -11.50 -3.91 15.18
CA ALA A 61 -11.60 -5.35 15.03
C ALA A 61 -10.22 -5.90 14.61
N GLN A 62 -9.33 -6.01 15.59
CA GLN A 62 -8.02 -6.63 15.46
C GLN A 62 -7.93 -7.86 16.34
N ALA A 63 -7.42 -8.96 15.79
CA ALA A 63 -7.01 -10.13 16.56
C ALA A 63 -5.54 -10.42 16.33
N ALA A 64 -4.81 -10.70 17.39
CA ALA A 64 -3.45 -11.19 17.35
C ALA A 64 -3.47 -12.66 17.77
N VAL A 65 -3.18 -13.56 16.84
CA VAL A 65 -3.32 -15.02 17.02
C VAL A 65 -2.10 -15.75 16.48
N SER A 66 -1.86 -16.98 16.93
CA SER A 66 -0.78 -17.81 16.37
C SER A 66 -1.28 -18.75 15.27
N GLN A 67 -2.56 -19.08 15.27
CA GLN A 67 -3.28 -19.86 14.26
C GLN A 67 -4.59 -19.17 13.89
N LEU A 68 -5.03 -19.25 12.63
CA LEU A 68 -6.27 -18.60 12.19
C LEU A 68 -7.51 -19.26 12.81
N THR A 69 -7.45 -20.55 13.13
CA THR A 69 -8.51 -21.26 13.89
C THR A 69 -8.85 -20.63 15.23
N GLU A 70 -7.93 -19.89 15.87
CA GLU A 70 -8.16 -19.18 17.13
C GLU A 70 -9.21 -18.06 17.00
N VAL A 71 -9.43 -17.50 15.80
CA VAL A 71 -10.48 -16.49 15.58
C VAL A 71 -11.89 -17.09 15.57
N GLN A 72 -12.01 -18.42 15.58
CA GLN A 72 -13.27 -19.17 15.62
C GLN A 72 -14.30 -18.64 14.62
N ASP A 73 -15.50 -18.30 15.06
CA ASP A 73 -16.60 -17.78 14.23
C ASP A 73 -16.63 -16.25 14.16
N MET A 74 -15.68 -15.55 14.77
CA MET A 74 -15.68 -14.09 14.83
C MET A 74 -15.63 -13.46 13.45
N TRP A 75 -14.83 -14.04 12.53
CA TRP A 75 -14.66 -13.56 11.16
C TRP A 75 -15.97 -13.57 10.35
N LYS A 76 -16.93 -14.44 10.68
CA LYS A 76 -18.21 -14.57 9.95
C LYS A 76 -19.03 -13.28 9.97
N ARG A 77 -18.84 -12.42 10.97
CA ARG A 77 -19.56 -11.15 11.15
C ARG A 77 -19.05 -10.01 10.26
N PHE A 78 -17.92 -10.19 9.59
CA PHE A 78 -17.25 -9.15 8.81
C PHE A 78 -17.40 -9.41 7.31
N ASP A 79 -17.30 -8.34 6.51
CA ASP A 79 -17.34 -8.41 5.05
C ASP A 79 -15.96 -8.67 4.45
N VAL A 80 -14.92 -8.16 5.12
CA VAL A 80 -13.53 -8.18 4.66
C VAL A 80 -12.64 -8.73 5.78
N LEU A 81 -11.78 -9.68 5.43
CA LEU A 81 -10.75 -10.25 6.31
C LEU A 81 -9.39 -9.84 5.78
N ALA A 82 -8.57 -9.20 6.60
CA ALA A 82 -7.22 -8.76 6.25
C ALA A 82 -6.21 -9.47 7.14
N ILE A 83 -5.45 -10.39 6.58
CA ILE A 83 -4.45 -11.21 7.28
C ILE A 83 -3.07 -10.60 6.99
N ASP A 84 -2.38 -10.15 8.02
CA ASP A 84 -0.99 -9.67 7.91
C ASP A 84 0.00 -10.71 8.42
N GLU A 85 1.19 -10.70 7.83
CA GLU A 85 2.25 -11.70 8.06
C GLU A 85 1.76 -13.14 7.84
N GLY A 86 1.00 -13.34 6.75
CA GLY A 86 0.31 -14.58 6.41
C GLY A 86 1.19 -15.84 6.40
N GLN A 87 2.49 -15.69 6.15
CA GLN A 87 3.43 -16.80 6.06
C GLN A 87 3.63 -17.58 7.37
N PHE A 88 3.20 -17.03 8.50
CA PHE A 88 3.31 -17.70 9.81
C PHE A 88 2.10 -18.58 10.15
N PHE A 89 1.01 -18.49 9.38
CA PHE A 89 -0.18 -19.32 9.60
C PHE A 89 -0.10 -20.60 8.76
N SER A 90 -0.08 -21.74 9.45
CA SER A 90 -0.07 -23.07 8.84
C SER A 90 -1.44 -23.52 8.32
N ASP A 91 -2.51 -22.83 8.73
CA ASP A 91 -3.90 -23.08 8.36
C ASP A 91 -4.43 -22.03 7.36
N LEU A 92 -3.52 -21.33 6.66
CA LEU A 92 -3.83 -20.19 5.80
C LEU A 92 -4.71 -20.57 4.62
N VAL A 93 -4.33 -21.62 3.86
CA VAL A 93 -5.02 -21.99 2.62
C VAL A 93 -6.47 -22.39 2.89
N ASP A 94 -6.68 -23.26 3.88
CA ASP A 94 -8.02 -23.74 4.24
C ASP A 94 -8.90 -22.60 4.76
N PHE A 95 -8.35 -21.73 5.61
CA PHE A 95 -9.08 -20.58 6.14
C PHE A 95 -9.49 -19.60 5.03
N CYS A 96 -8.57 -19.25 4.12
CA CYS A 96 -8.83 -18.29 3.05
C CYS A 96 -9.90 -18.79 2.09
N ASN A 97 -9.82 -20.05 1.67
CA ASN A 97 -10.84 -20.66 0.80
C ASN A 97 -12.20 -20.72 1.49
N THR A 98 -12.25 -21.22 2.74
CA THR A 98 -13.50 -21.29 3.52
C THR A 98 -14.18 -19.92 3.64
N ALA A 99 -13.40 -18.86 3.90
CA ALA A 99 -13.94 -17.51 4.01
C ALA A 99 -14.38 -16.96 2.64
N ALA A 100 -13.59 -17.15 1.58
CA ALA A 100 -13.94 -16.69 0.24
C ALA A 100 -15.22 -17.39 -0.28
N ASP A 101 -15.34 -18.71 -0.09
CA ASP A 101 -16.54 -19.48 -0.45
C ASP A 101 -17.78 -19.03 0.33
N ALA A 102 -17.59 -18.55 1.57
CA ALA A 102 -18.63 -17.90 2.38
C ALA A 102 -18.94 -16.45 1.97
N GLY A 103 -18.39 -15.98 0.85
CA GLY A 103 -18.66 -14.66 0.26
C GLY A 103 -17.82 -13.51 0.84
N LYS A 104 -16.74 -13.81 1.57
CA LYS A 104 -15.85 -12.79 2.16
C LYS A 104 -14.80 -12.31 1.17
N VAL A 105 -14.38 -11.06 1.30
CA VAL A 105 -13.15 -10.58 0.65
C VAL A 105 -11.99 -10.84 1.58
N VAL A 106 -11.09 -11.74 1.19
CA VAL A 106 -9.90 -12.08 1.96
C VAL A 106 -8.70 -11.38 1.33
N MET A 107 -7.97 -10.60 2.11
CA MET A 107 -6.76 -9.92 1.70
C MET A 107 -5.60 -10.43 2.56
N VAL A 108 -4.53 -10.90 1.94
CA VAL A 108 -3.38 -11.49 2.63
C VAL A 108 -2.13 -10.69 2.29
N SER A 109 -1.39 -10.24 3.30
CA SER A 109 -0.05 -9.67 3.17
C SER A 109 0.96 -10.68 3.70
N ALA A 110 1.97 -11.04 2.91
CA ALA A 110 2.93 -12.06 3.32
C ALA A 110 4.29 -11.96 2.61
N LEU A 111 5.30 -12.61 3.17
CA LEU A 111 6.54 -12.92 2.47
C LEU A 111 6.35 -14.16 1.60
N ASP A 112 6.64 -14.08 0.30
CA ASP A 112 6.59 -15.25 -0.59
C ASP A 112 7.79 -16.19 -0.41
N GLY A 113 8.92 -15.65 0.03
CA GLY A 113 10.14 -16.41 0.27
C GLY A 113 10.82 -16.05 1.60
N ASP A 114 11.44 -17.05 2.22
CA ASP A 114 12.32 -16.86 3.38
C ASP A 114 13.66 -16.20 2.97
N TYR A 115 14.55 -16.00 3.94
CA TYR A 115 15.87 -15.42 3.70
C TYR A 115 16.76 -16.22 2.72
N ARG A 116 16.39 -17.48 2.43
CA ARG A 116 17.05 -18.40 1.46
C ARG A 116 16.30 -18.49 0.14
N ARG A 117 15.23 -17.69 -0.04
CA ARG A 117 14.30 -17.73 -1.18
C ARG A 117 13.55 -19.06 -1.32
N LYS A 118 13.41 -19.81 -0.22
CA LYS A 118 12.52 -20.97 -0.16
C LYS A 118 11.09 -20.49 0.13
N PRO A 119 10.05 -21.15 -0.41
CA PRO A 119 8.67 -20.84 -0.08
C PRO A 119 8.47 -20.68 1.43
N PHE A 120 7.81 -19.60 1.86
CA PHE A 120 7.55 -19.35 3.27
C PHE A 120 6.12 -19.77 3.61
N GLY A 121 5.98 -20.78 4.48
CA GLY A 121 4.67 -21.31 4.86
C GLY A 121 3.88 -21.77 3.64
N GLN A 122 2.57 -21.50 3.65
CA GLN A 122 1.66 -21.87 2.56
C GLN A 122 1.47 -20.78 1.50
N ILE A 123 2.32 -19.75 1.46
CA ILE A 123 2.08 -18.60 0.55
C ILE A 123 2.11 -18.99 -0.92
N CYS A 124 3.05 -19.84 -1.33
CA CYS A 124 3.09 -20.33 -2.71
C CYS A 124 1.92 -21.29 -3.03
N GLU A 125 1.41 -22.00 -2.01
CA GLU A 125 0.25 -22.90 -2.14
C GLU A 125 -1.06 -22.10 -2.26
N LEU A 126 -1.12 -20.89 -1.71
CA LEU A 126 -2.29 -20.01 -1.80
C LEU A 126 -2.46 -19.39 -3.20
N VAL A 127 -1.37 -19.18 -3.95
CA VAL A 127 -1.37 -18.49 -5.25
C VAL A 127 -2.43 -19.00 -6.25
N PRO A 128 -2.63 -20.32 -6.46
CA PRO A 128 -3.63 -20.83 -7.40
C PRO A 128 -5.08 -20.52 -7.01
N TYR A 129 -5.33 -20.17 -5.74
CA TYR A 129 -6.66 -19.82 -5.23
C TYR A 129 -6.95 -18.31 -5.29
N CYS A 130 -5.96 -17.48 -5.64
CA CYS A 130 -6.10 -16.03 -5.62
C CYS A 130 -6.65 -15.47 -6.95
N GLU A 131 -7.67 -14.62 -6.87
CA GLU A 131 -8.10 -13.80 -8.00
C GLU A 131 -7.13 -12.66 -8.33
N ALA A 132 -6.30 -12.24 -7.36
CA ALA A 132 -5.26 -11.24 -7.58
C ALA A 132 -4.00 -11.55 -6.77
N VAL A 133 -2.83 -11.40 -7.41
CA VAL A 133 -1.52 -11.56 -6.77
C VAL A 133 -0.64 -10.37 -7.16
N ASP A 134 -0.30 -9.54 -6.17
CA ASP A 134 0.52 -8.35 -6.33
C ASP A 134 1.88 -8.55 -5.64
N LYS A 135 2.95 -8.63 -6.43
CA LYS A 135 4.31 -8.73 -5.89
C LYS A 135 4.98 -7.36 -5.83
N LEU A 136 5.05 -6.79 -4.64
CA LEU A 136 5.69 -5.51 -4.37
C LEU A 136 7.21 -5.66 -4.36
N ALA A 137 7.90 -4.63 -4.83
CA ALA A 137 9.34 -4.49 -4.73
C ALA A 137 9.69 -3.44 -3.66
N ALA A 138 10.80 -3.67 -2.96
CA ALA A 138 11.43 -2.67 -2.12
C ALA A 138 12.53 -1.93 -2.89
N VAL A 139 13.27 -1.03 -2.24
CA VAL A 139 14.54 -0.50 -2.74
C VAL A 139 15.68 -1.36 -2.21
N CYS A 140 16.66 -1.71 -3.05
CA CYS A 140 17.81 -2.48 -2.60
C CYS A 140 18.67 -1.68 -1.62
N MET A 141 18.83 -2.20 -0.41
CA MET A 141 19.61 -1.56 0.67
C MET A 141 21.13 -1.76 0.53
N MET A 142 21.60 -2.39 -0.55
CA MET A 142 23.02 -2.54 -0.84
C MET A 142 23.47 -1.60 -1.96
N CYS A 143 22.78 -1.61 -3.12
CA CYS A 143 23.13 -0.74 -4.24
C CYS A 143 22.31 0.56 -4.31
N HIS A 144 21.16 0.65 -3.64
CA HIS A 144 20.26 1.82 -3.61
C HIS A 144 19.68 2.28 -4.96
N GLU A 145 20.02 1.59 -6.05
CA GLU A 145 19.60 1.96 -7.41
C GLU A 145 18.54 1.01 -7.99
N GLN A 146 18.52 -0.24 -7.54
CA GLN A 146 17.69 -1.29 -8.13
C GLN A 146 16.51 -1.68 -7.24
N PRO A 147 15.37 -2.10 -7.85
CA PRO A 147 14.31 -2.76 -7.12
C PRO A 147 14.83 -4.01 -6.41
N ALA A 148 14.40 -4.19 -5.16
CA ALA A 148 14.68 -5.36 -4.37
C ALA A 148 13.49 -6.30 -4.35
N CYS A 149 13.75 -7.56 -4.68
CA CYS A 149 12.75 -8.63 -4.69
C CYS A 149 13.04 -9.72 -3.66
N PHE A 150 14.16 -9.62 -2.92
CA PHE A 150 14.61 -10.64 -1.97
C PHE A 150 14.92 -10.05 -0.61
N THR A 151 14.60 -10.80 0.44
CA THR A 151 15.05 -10.53 1.80
C THR A 151 16.34 -11.30 2.05
N ARG A 152 17.37 -10.63 2.55
CA ARG A 152 18.62 -11.25 2.99
C ARG A 152 18.77 -11.04 4.50
N ARG A 153 19.09 -12.12 5.22
CA ARG A 153 19.41 -12.06 6.66
C ARG A 153 20.86 -11.67 6.84
N THR A 154 21.13 -10.77 7.79
CA THR A 154 22.47 -10.23 8.09
C THR A 154 23.11 -10.88 9.31
N VAL A 155 22.32 -11.58 10.14
CA VAL A 155 22.77 -12.32 11.32
C VAL A 155 22.92 -13.83 11.03
N ASN A 156 23.90 -14.47 11.66
CA ASN A 156 24.17 -15.90 11.49
C ASN A 156 23.27 -16.77 12.36
N VAL A 157 21.98 -16.82 12.01
CA VAL A 157 20.99 -17.69 12.67
C VAL A 157 20.31 -18.53 11.59
N ALA A 158 20.22 -19.84 11.80
CA ALA A 158 19.73 -20.79 10.78
C ALA A 158 18.20 -20.99 10.78
N GLN A 159 17.52 -20.70 11.88
CA GLN A 159 16.07 -20.92 12.01
C GLN A 159 15.28 -20.10 10.99
N GLN A 160 14.23 -20.67 10.38
CA GLN A 160 13.46 -19.97 9.34
C GLN A 160 12.68 -18.79 9.94
N GLU A 161 11.91 -19.04 11.01
CA GLU A 161 11.21 -18.02 11.79
C GLU A 161 12.17 -17.34 12.77
N LEU A 162 12.57 -16.11 12.46
CA LEU A 162 13.30 -15.22 13.37
C LEU A 162 12.70 -13.83 13.18
N ILE A 163 11.94 -13.37 14.17
CA ILE A 163 11.32 -12.04 14.17
C ILE A 163 12.42 -11.00 14.34
N GLY A 164 12.44 -10.02 13.44
CA GLY A 164 13.45 -8.95 13.43
C GLY A 164 13.12 -7.90 12.39
N GLY A 165 13.76 -6.74 12.48
CA GLY A 165 13.57 -5.62 11.57
C GLY A 165 14.79 -5.41 10.67
N ALA A 166 15.09 -4.14 10.42
CA ALA A 166 16.25 -3.71 9.63
C ALA A 166 17.62 -3.93 10.33
N ASP A 167 17.59 -4.32 11.59
CA ASP A 167 18.75 -4.77 12.36
C ASP A 167 19.22 -6.19 11.97
N MET A 168 18.30 -7.05 11.50
CA MET A 168 18.58 -8.45 11.15
C MET A 168 18.38 -8.78 9.67
N TYR A 169 17.72 -7.89 8.92
CA TYR A 169 17.32 -8.14 7.54
C TYR A 169 17.49 -6.92 6.66
N ILE A 170 17.81 -7.17 5.39
CA ILE A 170 17.88 -6.15 4.34
C ILE A 170 17.13 -6.62 3.08
N ALA A 171 16.55 -5.68 2.34
CA ALA A 171 16.01 -5.95 1.00
C ALA A 171 17.12 -5.82 -0.05
N THR A 172 17.20 -6.80 -0.96
CA THR A 172 18.25 -6.88 -1.98
C THR A 172 17.71 -7.16 -3.38
N CYS A 173 18.37 -6.58 -4.39
CA CYS A 173 18.21 -6.98 -5.77
C CYS A 173 18.89 -8.35 -6.01
N ARG A 174 18.70 -8.92 -7.21
CA ARG A 174 19.24 -10.25 -7.57
C ARG A 174 20.76 -10.35 -7.44
N GLU A 175 21.47 -9.32 -7.87
CA GLU A 175 22.92 -9.28 -7.84
C GLU A 175 23.43 -9.19 -6.39
N CYS A 176 22.95 -8.19 -5.64
CA CYS A 176 23.34 -7.95 -4.26
C CYS A 176 23.02 -9.12 -3.32
N TYR A 177 21.93 -9.87 -3.57
CA TYR A 177 21.62 -11.08 -2.79
C TYR A 177 22.75 -12.13 -2.88
N SER A 178 23.39 -12.25 -4.05
CA SER A 178 24.39 -13.28 -4.33
C SER A 178 25.82 -12.87 -3.94
N LYS A 179 26.03 -11.60 -3.55
CA LYS A 179 27.35 -11.11 -3.12
C LYS A 179 27.73 -11.76 -1.78
N PRO A 180 28.97 -12.25 -1.60
CA PRO A 180 29.36 -12.90 -0.35
C PRO A 180 29.37 -11.91 0.83
N GLN A 181 29.74 -10.66 0.56
CA GLN A 181 29.84 -9.60 1.55
C GLN A 181 28.45 -9.09 1.95
N LEU A 182 28.23 -9.02 3.26
CA LEU A 182 27.10 -8.33 3.87
C LEU A 182 27.55 -6.91 4.26
N PRO A 183 26.63 -5.92 4.25
CA PRO A 183 26.92 -4.64 4.87
C PRO A 183 27.19 -4.86 6.37
N SER A 184 28.20 -4.18 6.89
CA SER A 184 28.48 -4.10 8.31
C SER A 184 27.32 -3.43 9.06
N ILE A 185 27.22 -3.72 10.37
CA ILE A 185 26.21 -3.08 11.23
C ILE A 185 26.34 -1.55 11.19
N GLU A 186 27.57 -1.04 11.10
CA GLU A 186 27.84 0.39 11.03
C GLU A 186 27.35 1.01 9.71
N GLU A 187 27.62 0.37 8.57
CA GLU A 187 27.06 0.78 7.28
C GLU A 187 25.53 0.80 7.28
N MET A 188 24.89 -0.23 7.86
CA MET A 188 23.43 -0.27 7.97
C MET A 188 22.88 0.86 8.85
N ARG A 189 23.55 1.18 9.97
CA ARG A 189 23.16 2.29 10.86
C ARG A 189 23.31 3.64 10.17
N THR A 190 24.44 3.88 9.51
CA THR A 190 24.70 5.13 8.78
C THR A 190 23.67 5.35 7.68
N GLN A 191 23.31 4.30 6.94
CA GLN A 191 22.25 4.38 5.94
C GLN A 191 20.90 4.73 6.56
N GLN A 192 20.55 4.13 7.69
CA GLN A 192 19.30 4.40 8.37
C GLN A 192 19.20 5.85 8.88
N MET A 193 20.33 6.41 9.34
CA MET A 193 20.43 7.84 9.67
C MET A 193 20.25 8.73 8.44
N ALA A 194 20.86 8.36 7.31
CA ALA A 194 20.73 9.12 6.06
C ALA A 194 19.27 9.14 5.55
N ILE A 195 18.55 8.02 5.63
CA ILE A 195 17.12 7.94 5.27
C ILE A 195 16.30 8.87 6.17
N LYS A 196 16.48 8.78 7.50
CA LYS A 196 15.77 9.65 8.46
C LYS A 196 16.02 11.13 8.21
N GLU A 197 17.23 11.50 7.81
CA GLU A 197 17.59 12.87 7.48
C GLU A 197 16.87 13.36 6.21
N VAL A 198 16.73 12.51 5.19
CA VAL A 198 15.93 12.83 3.99
C VAL A 198 14.45 12.99 4.34
N GLU A 199 13.89 12.06 5.13
CA GLU A 199 12.49 12.12 5.58
C GLU A 199 12.22 13.42 6.37
N LYS A 200 13.11 13.77 7.30
CA LYS A 200 13.02 15.00 8.09
C LYS A 200 13.03 16.25 7.22
N ARG A 201 13.89 16.30 6.19
CA ARG A 201 13.91 17.41 5.23
C ARG A 201 12.60 17.50 4.46
N TYR A 202 12.05 16.36 4.03
CA TYR A 202 10.78 16.31 3.31
C TYR A 202 9.62 16.84 4.16
N LEU A 203 9.54 16.40 5.43
CA LEU A 203 8.54 16.87 6.40
C LEU A 203 8.64 18.38 6.65
N CYS A 204 9.86 18.90 6.85
CA CYS A 204 10.08 20.33 7.04
C CYS A 204 9.65 21.17 5.82
N ILE A 205 9.87 20.67 4.60
CA ILE A 205 9.38 21.34 3.37
C ILE A 205 7.85 21.35 3.33
N THR A 206 7.20 20.26 3.72
CA THR A 206 5.72 20.19 3.72
C THR A 206 5.10 21.13 4.74
N GLU A 207 5.66 21.27 5.94
CA GLU A 207 5.19 22.21 6.96
C GLU A 207 5.30 23.67 6.50
N LYS A 208 6.41 24.03 5.84
CA LYS A 208 6.61 25.38 5.27
C LYS A 208 5.64 25.69 4.12
N LYS A 209 5.27 24.70 3.30
CA LYS A 209 4.28 24.89 2.22
C LYS A 209 2.84 25.02 2.75
N VAL A 210 2.47 24.28 3.80
CA VAL A 210 1.16 24.41 4.44
C VAL A 210 1.00 25.79 5.10
N ALA A 211 2.08 26.32 5.71
CA ALA A 211 2.10 27.66 6.28
C ALA A 211 2.02 28.79 5.21
N ALA A 212 2.30 28.51 3.94
CA ALA A 212 2.34 29.49 2.85
C ALA A 212 1.09 29.47 1.94
N SER A 213 0.02 28.76 2.31
CA SER A 213 -1.24 28.80 1.55
C SER A 213 -1.91 30.19 1.68
N PRO A 214 -2.46 30.79 0.60
CA PRO A 214 -3.04 32.12 0.68
C PRO A 214 -4.31 32.08 1.52
N GLN A 215 -4.33 32.81 2.63
CA GLN A 215 -5.57 33.14 3.32
C GLN A 215 -6.46 33.90 2.32
N THR A 216 -7.62 33.34 1.98
CA THR A 216 -8.65 34.10 1.27
C THR A 216 -8.97 35.35 2.08
N PRO A 217 -8.91 36.57 1.50
CA PRO A 217 -9.15 37.77 2.26
C PRO A 217 -10.57 37.75 2.81
N GLU A 218 -10.69 37.80 4.14
CA GLU A 218 -11.97 37.97 4.82
C GLU A 218 -12.65 39.23 4.28
N LYS A 219 -13.89 39.09 3.80
CA LYS A 219 -14.75 40.24 3.51
C LYS A 219 -14.89 41.04 4.81
N PRO A 220 -14.72 42.37 4.79
CA PRO A 220 -14.89 43.18 5.99
C PRO A 220 -16.32 43.02 6.51
N ALA A 221 -16.43 42.68 7.79
CA ALA A 221 -17.69 42.55 8.50
C ALA A 221 -18.47 43.86 8.43
N GLY A 222 -19.59 43.87 7.70
CA GLY A 222 -20.57 44.96 7.75
C GLY A 222 -21.15 45.03 9.15
N GLY A 223 -20.81 46.10 9.88
CA GLY A 223 -21.28 46.36 11.23
C GLY A 223 -22.79 46.58 11.30
N TRP A 224 -23.38 46.14 12.40
CA TRP A 224 -24.70 46.56 12.84
C TRP A 224 -24.62 46.94 14.32
N CYS A 225 -24.82 48.23 14.60
CA CYS A 225 -25.07 48.76 15.94
C CYS A 225 -26.52 48.40 16.33
N THR A 226 -26.70 47.79 17.49
CA THR A 226 -28.02 47.61 18.11
C THR A 226 -28.22 48.66 19.20
N VAL A 227 -29.27 49.46 19.06
CA VAL A 227 -29.81 50.29 20.14
C VAL A 227 -31.29 49.97 20.29
N ASN A 228 -31.65 49.53 21.50
CA ASN A 228 -32.98 49.39 22.10
C ASN A 228 -34.02 48.51 21.37
N GLY A 229 -34.52 47.51 22.10
CA GLY A 229 -35.27 46.40 21.54
C GLY A 229 -36.66 46.73 20.99
N VAL A 230 -37.16 45.72 20.26
CA VAL A 230 -38.53 45.44 19.74
C VAL A 230 -38.68 45.45 18.20
N ALA A 231 -38.62 44.22 17.66
CA ALA A 231 -39.57 43.48 16.79
C ALA A 231 -39.87 43.78 15.28
N THR A 232 -39.93 42.63 14.57
CA THR A 232 -40.79 42.19 13.42
C THR A 232 -40.24 42.17 11.98
N PRO A 233 -40.65 41.18 11.14
CA PRO A 233 -40.10 40.94 9.80
C PRO A 233 -40.92 41.62 8.70
N SER A 234 -40.27 42.07 7.63
CA SER A 234 -40.92 42.48 6.37
C SER A 234 -40.27 41.73 5.20
N LYS A 235 -40.98 40.75 4.62
CA LYS A 235 -41.81 40.82 3.41
C LYS A 235 -41.06 41.27 2.15
N MET A 236 -41.00 40.34 1.19
CA MET A 236 -40.70 40.56 -0.23
C MET A 236 -41.67 41.58 -0.87
N PRO A 237 -41.33 42.07 -2.06
CA PRO A 237 -42.31 42.21 -3.12
C PRO A 237 -41.97 41.31 -4.32
N ALA A 238 -43.04 40.88 -5.00
CA ALA A 238 -43.09 40.08 -6.20
C ALA A 238 -43.36 40.95 -7.45
N GLU A 239 -43.39 40.26 -8.59
CA GLU A 239 -43.92 40.66 -9.92
C GLU A 239 -42.95 41.41 -10.85
N GLY A 240 -42.85 41.13 -12.16
CA GLY A 240 -43.73 40.34 -13.03
C GLY A 240 -43.07 39.95 -14.36
N ALA A 241 -43.80 39.12 -15.11
CA ALA A 241 -43.41 38.39 -16.33
C ALA A 241 -43.57 39.21 -17.63
N ALA A 242 -42.91 38.79 -18.73
CA ALA A 242 -43.54 38.41 -20.01
C ALA A 242 -42.53 38.18 -21.17
N SER A 243 -42.63 36.99 -21.79
CA SER A 243 -42.47 36.56 -23.20
C SER A 243 -41.71 37.41 -24.25
N SER A 244 -40.88 36.75 -25.08
CA SER A 244 -41.13 36.59 -26.54
C SER A 244 -40.07 35.71 -27.23
N GLU A 245 -40.52 35.00 -28.28
CA GLU A 245 -39.79 34.11 -29.17
C GLU A 245 -38.90 34.87 -30.18
N GLY A 246 -37.89 34.21 -30.78
CA GLY A 246 -37.20 34.75 -31.96
C GLY A 246 -35.92 34.03 -32.37
N SER A 247 -35.97 33.35 -33.50
CA SER A 247 -34.92 32.59 -34.21
C SER A 247 -33.79 33.43 -34.81
N ALA A 248 -32.67 32.75 -35.11
CA ALA A 248 -31.69 32.97 -36.19
C ALA A 248 -30.29 33.51 -35.81
N GLY A 249 -29.24 32.87 -36.35
CA GLY A 249 -27.94 33.54 -36.54
C GLY A 249 -26.70 32.66 -36.37
N MET A 250 -26.30 32.00 -37.45
CA MET A 250 -25.03 31.28 -37.64
C MET A 250 -23.80 32.23 -37.64
N LYS A 251 -22.66 31.80 -37.08
CA LYS A 251 -21.23 32.13 -37.43
C LYS A 251 -20.31 31.55 -36.34
N SER A 252 -19.71 30.38 -36.50
CA SER A 252 -18.44 30.09 -37.19
C SER A 252 -17.23 30.94 -36.74
N SER A 253 -16.39 30.36 -35.88
CA SER A 253 -14.93 30.52 -35.97
C SER A 253 -14.27 29.34 -35.26
N ARG A 254 -13.78 28.41 -36.06
CA ARG A 254 -12.76 27.42 -35.70
C ARG A 254 -11.43 28.17 -35.56
N ASP A 255 -10.61 27.78 -34.60
CA ASP A 255 -9.23 27.34 -34.88
C ASP A 255 -8.59 26.64 -33.66
N PRO A 256 -7.59 25.77 -33.89
CA PRO A 256 -7.38 24.55 -33.12
C PRO A 256 -6.17 24.64 -32.18
N CYS A 257 -6.18 23.92 -31.07
CA CYS A 257 -4.96 23.68 -30.29
C CYS A 257 -4.62 22.19 -30.27
N GLU A 258 -3.39 21.93 -30.70
CA GLU A 258 -2.76 20.68 -31.10
C GLU A 258 -2.93 19.52 -30.12
N THR A 259 -3.30 18.37 -30.69
CA THR A 259 -3.15 17.06 -30.07
C THR A 259 -1.70 16.61 -30.25
N GLN A 260 -0.85 16.78 -29.23
CA GLN A 260 0.47 16.15 -29.22
C GLN A 260 0.32 14.65 -28.96
N VAL A 261 0.45 13.86 -30.03
CA VAL A 261 0.63 12.42 -29.97
C VAL A 261 2.05 12.15 -29.46
N PHE A 262 2.17 11.68 -28.22
CA PHE A 262 3.43 11.14 -27.70
C PHE A 262 3.72 9.81 -28.39
N THR A 263 4.57 9.82 -29.41
CA THR A 263 5.21 8.61 -29.94
C THR A 263 6.28 8.17 -28.93
N THR A 264 6.06 7.04 -28.27
CA THR A 264 7.07 6.40 -27.42
C THR A 264 8.04 5.63 -28.31
N GLU A 265 9.20 6.21 -28.60
CA GLU A 265 10.33 5.44 -29.13
C GLU A 265 10.89 4.54 -28.02
N ALA A 266 10.85 3.22 -28.24
CA ALA A 266 11.45 2.24 -27.36
C ALA A 266 12.99 2.31 -27.43
N PRO A 267 13.72 2.25 -26.30
CA PRO A 267 15.18 2.26 -26.33
C PRO A 267 15.71 0.98 -26.97
N LYS A 268 16.50 1.14 -28.05
CA LYS A 268 17.22 0.05 -28.73
C LYS A 268 18.38 -0.41 -27.85
N TYR A 269 18.25 -1.59 -27.24
CA TYR A 269 19.38 -2.29 -26.64
C TYR A 269 20.19 -3.03 -27.70
N PRO A 270 21.54 -3.00 -27.67
CA PRO A 270 22.36 -3.76 -28.60
C PRO A 270 22.20 -5.27 -28.36
N ARG A 271 21.94 -6.00 -29.43
CA ARG A 271 21.82 -7.47 -29.44
C ARG A 271 23.21 -8.07 -29.19
N VAL A 272 23.40 -8.68 -28.02
CA VAL A 272 24.59 -9.49 -27.74
C VAL A 272 24.39 -10.84 -28.45
N GLU A 273 25.20 -11.12 -29.47
CA GLU A 273 25.23 -12.44 -30.11
C GLU A 273 25.87 -13.45 -29.15
N SER A 274 25.11 -14.47 -28.77
CA SER A 274 25.61 -15.58 -27.96
C SER A 274 26.26 -16.64 -28.85
N SER A 275 27.59 -16.68 -28.86
CA SER A 275 28.34 -17.81 -29.42
C SER A 275 28.30 -19.01 -28.46
N CYS A 276 27.16 -19.71 -28.39
CA CYS A 276 27.08 -21.00 -27.72
C CYS A 276 27.51 -22.11 -28.69
N LYS A 277 28.75 -22.58 -28.57
CA LYS A 277 29.17 -23.87 -29.14
C LYS A 277 28.60 -24.99 -28.26
N VAL A 278 27.71 -25.80 -28.84
CA VAL A 278 27.20 -27.03 -28.23
C VAL A 278 28.30 -28.10 -28.32
N PRO A 279 28.72 -28.76 -27.23
CA PRO A 279 29.58 -29.93 -27.33
C PRO A 279 28.79 -31.14 -27.83
N ALA A 280 29.36 -31.85 -28.80
CA ALA A 280 28.79 -33.06 -29.38
C ALA A 280 28.64 -34.16 -28.32
N ALA A 281 27.49 -34.82 -28.32
CA ALA A 281 27.25 -36.02 -27.54
C ALA A 281 28.12 -37.17 -28.06
N SER A 282 28.95 -37.74 -27.20
CA SER A 282 29.62 -39.03 -27.43
C SER A 282 28.74 -40.13 -26.86
N SER A 283 28.25 -40.98 -27.76
CA SER A 283 27.69 -42.29 -27.48
C SER A 283 28.82 -43.28 -27.17
N GLU A 284 28.77 -43.90 -26.00
CA GLU A 284 29.19 -45.29 -25.69
C GLU A 284 28.70 -45.67 -24.29
#